data_AF-A0A7R9B1H7-F1
#
_entry.id   AF-A0A7R9B1H7-F1
#
_cell.length_a   1.000
_cell.length_b   1.000
_cell.length_c   1.000
_cell.angle_alpha   90.00
_cell.angle_beta   90.00
_cell.angle_gamma   90.00
#
_symmetry.space_group_name_H-M   'P 1'
#
loop_
_entity.id
_entity.type
_entity.pdbx_description
1 polymer ?
#
loop_
_entity_poly.entity_id
_entity_poly.type
_entity_poly.pdbx_seq_one_letter_code
_entity_poly.pdbx_strand_id
1 'polypeptide(L)'
;MYYLFTDSPARRALFTQLTGWASFPLKVCGVRWLENAKCFQRALQIWDHVVKFLKEAKLPETKPVETLKRAACDPFLKCKLAFCKTIADDCQPFLQQFQTSKTMTPYLFEAVEKLLRYLMNRSVKPDLMKCTGPKLLSIDTKSENLILSKNIAVTKHLLGETAITVTETPKL
;
A
#
# COMPACT_ATOMS: atom_id res chain seq x y z
N MET A 1 -10.00 7.61 4.85
CA MET A 1 -9.20 8.44 5.79
C MET A 1 -9.15 9.91 5.40
N TYR A 2 -8.61 10.30 4.23
CA TYR A 2 -8.46 11.72 3.83
C TYR A 2 -9.71 12.58 4.09
N TYR A 3 -10.85 12.17 3.52
CA TYR A 3 -12.14 12.88 3.66
C TYR A 3 -12.67 13.02 5.09
N LEU A 4 -12.12 12.30 6.08
CA LEU A 4 -12.49 12.52 7.47
C LEU A 4 -11.99 13.89 7.98
N PHE A 5 -10.85 14.34 7.46
CA PHE A 5 -10.10 15.51 7.96
C PHE A 5 -10.02 16.68 6.98
N THR A 6 -10.22 16.46 5.67
CA THR A 6 -10.00 17.48 4.62
C THR A 6 -10.70 18.80 4.90
N ASP A 7 -11.99 18.75 5.23
CA ASP A 7 -12.85 19.93 5.35
C ASP A 7 -13.31 20.19 6.79
N SER A 8 -12.57 19.68 7.78
CA SER A 8 -12.94 19.83 9.19
C SER A 8 -11.74 20.18 10.08
N PRO A 9 -11.41 21.48 10.20
CA PRO A 9 -10.40 21.97 11.14
C PRO A 9 -10.69 21.52 12.58
N ALA A 10 -11.97 21.50 12.98
CA ALA A 10 -12.40 21.03 14.29
C ALA A 10 -12.02 19.56 14.54
N ARG A 11 -12.24 18.65 13.57
CA ARG A 11 -11.81 17.25 13.70
C ARG A 11 -10.30 17.11 13.72
N ARG A 12 -9.57 17.94 12.97
CA ARG A 12 -8.10 17.94 12.99
C ARG A 12 -7.57 18.38 14.35
N ALA A 13 -8.12 19.44 14.93
CA ALA A 13 -7.78 19.89 16.27
C ALA A 13 -8.07 18.82 17.33
N LEU A 14 -9.28 18.24 17.28
CA LEU A 14 -9.69 17.16 18.19
C LEU A 14 -8.80 15.91 18.05
N PHE A 15 -8.45 15.55 16.82
CA PHE A 15 -7.52 14.45 16.55
C PHE A 15 -6.15 14.70 17.18
N THR A 16 -5.58 15.87 16.97
CA THR A 16 -4.28 16.25 17.56
C THR A 16 -4.36 16.23 19.09
N GLN A 17 -5.46 16.72 19.68
CA GLN A 17 -5.66 16.75 21.12
C GLN A 17 -5.77 15.33 21.73
N LEU A 18 -6.54 14.43 21.11
CA LEU A 18 -6.77 13.08 21.64
C LEU A 18 -5.59 12.13 21.39
N THR A 19 -4.94 12.26 20.23
CA THR A 19 -3.90 11.31 19.79
C THR A 19 -2.48 11.81 20.02
N GLY A 20 -2.28 13.12 20.23
CA GLY A 20 -0.98 13.76 20.27
C GLY A 20 -0.29 13.88 18.90
N TRP A 21 -0.96 13.48 17.82
CA TRP A 21 -0.35 13.37 16.49
C TRP A 21 -0.75 14.51 15.55
N ALA A 22 0.24 15.17 14.93
CA ALA A 22 0.02 16.36 14.10
C ALA A 22 0.07 16.10 12.57
N SER A 23 0.35 14.87 12.13
CA SER A 23 0.32 14.52 10.69
C SER A 23 -1.00 13.88 10.28
N PHE A 24 -1.51 14.28 9.12
CA PHE A 24 -2.83 13.87 8.63
C PHE A 24 -2.73 12.95 7.40
N PRO A 25 -3.81 12.21 7.07
CA PRO A 25 -3.82 11.38 5.87
C PRO A 25 -3.62 12.22 4.60
N LEU A 26 -2.92 11.64 3.62
CA LEU A 26 -2.75 12.24 2.29
C LEU A 26 -3.83 11.73 1.33
N LYS A 27 -4.12 12.52 0.29
CA LYS A 27 -5.07 12.14 -0.76
C LYS A 27 -4.39 11.18 -1.74
N VAL A 28 -4.95 9.98 -1.87
CA VAL A 28 -4.55 9.04 -2.92
C VAL A 28 -4.96 9.62 -4.28
N CYS A 29 -4.03 9.60 -5.24
CA CYS A 29 -4.26 10.09 -6.59
C CYS A 29 -4.54 8.92 -7.54
N GLY A 30 -5.66 8.95 -8.26
CA GLY A 30 -6.02 7.90 -9.22
C GLY A 30 -5.14 7.87 -10.47
N VAL A 31 -4.56 9.03 -10.83
CA VAL A 31 -3.78 9.20 -12.07
C VAL A 31 -2.27 9.27 -11.85
N ARG A 32 -1.80 9.78 -10.70
CA ARG A 32 -0.36 9.92 -10.37
C ARG A 32 0.05 8.94 -9.31
N TRP A 33 0.30 7.69 -9.72
CA TRP A 33 0.61 6.60 -8.79
C TRP A 33 1.91 6.82 -8.01
N LEU A 34 2.84 7.60 -8.54
CA LEU A 34 4.10 7.95 -7.88
C LEU A 34 3.88 8.62 -6.51
N GLU A 35 2.80 9.39 -6.36
CA GLU A 35 2.48 10.08 -5.11
C GLU A 35 1.81 9.14 -4.08
N ASN A 36 1.33 7.97 -4.53
CA ASN A 36 0.57 7.04 -3.69
C ASN A 36 1.47 6.28 -2.70
N ALA A 37 2.75 6.04 -3.02
CA ALA A 37 3.70 5.42 -2.08
C ALA A 37 3.77 6.18 -0.75
N LYS A 38 3.88 7.52 -0.82
CA LYS A 38 3.86 8.41 0.35
C LYS A 38 2.51 8.38 1.06
N CYS A 39 1.41 8.23 0.32
CA CYS A 39 0.06 8.11 0.90
C CYS A 39 -0.09 6.83 1.72
N PHE A 40 0.39 5.68 1.20
CA PHE A 40 0.37 4.41 1.93
C PHE A 40 1.31 4.43 3.13
N GLN A 41 2.50 5.03 3.00
CA GLN A 41 3.39 5.23 4.15
C GLN A 41 2.74 6.07 5.24
N ARG A 42 2.13 7.21 4.87
CA ARG A 42 1.40 8.04 5.83
C ARG A 42 0.25 7.27 6.47
N ALA A 43 -0.50 6.50 5.68
CA ALA A 43 -1.60 5.68 6.17
C ALA A 43 -1.14 4.69 7.24
N LEU A 44 -0.02 3.98 7.01
CA LEU A 44 0.57 3.05 7.97
C LEU A 44 0.98 3.74 9.27
N GLN A 45 1.65 4.90 9.17
CA GLN A 45 2.12 5.66 10.33
C GLN A 45 0.99 6.14 11.24
N ILE A 46 -0.12 6.59 10.65
CA ILE A 46 -1.22 7.21 11.41
C ILE A 46 -2.34 6.25 11.75
N TRP A 47 -2.30 5.01 11.26
CA TRP A 47 -3.43 4.08 11.36
C TRP A 47 -3.90 3.88 12.81
N ASP A 48 -2.97 3.62 13.73
CA ASP A 48 -3.29 3.37 15.13
C ASP A 48 -3.88 4.61 15.81
N HIS A 49 -3.36 5.80 15.49
CA HIS A 49 -3.91 7.07 15.96
C HIS A 49 -5.32 7.31 15.41
N VAL A 50 -5.58 6.94 14.15
CA VAL A 50 -6.93 7.03 13.55
C VAL A 50 -7.89 6.07 14.24
N VAL A 51 -7.47 4.83 14.53
CA VAL A 51 -8.32 3.87 15.27
C VAL A 51 -8.61 4.38 16.68
N LYS A 52 -7.62 4.93 17.38
CA LYS A 52 -7.81 5.58 18.69
C LYS A 52 -8.85 6.71 18.60
N PHE A 53 -8.69 7.60 17.62
CA PHE A 53 -9.60 8.71 17.39
C PHE A 53 -11.03 8.25 17.10
N LEU A 54 -11.23 7.19 16.32
CA LEU A 54 -12.57 6.65 16.02
C LEU A 54 -13.27 6.06 17.26
N LYS A 55 -12.51 5.60 18.26
CA LYS A 55 -13.03 5.05 19.52
C LYS A 55 -13.38 6.15 20.53
N GLU A 56 -12.52 7.15 20.65
CA GLU A 56 -12.65 8.19 21.69
C GLU A 56 -13.50 9.39 21.24
N ALA A 57 -13.50 9.73 19.94
CA ALA A 57 -14.24 10.87 19.45
C ALA A 57 -15.71 10.52 19.19
N LYS A 58 -16.62 11.35 19.71
CA LYS A 58 -18.05 11.34 19.33
C LYS A 58 -18.21 11.94 17.93
N LEU A 59 -18.00 11.12 16.90
CA LEU A 59 -18.12 11.52 15.51
C LEU A 59 -19.55 11.24 14.99
N PRO A 60 -20.10 12.11 14.12
CA PRO A 60 -21.36 11.82 13.45
C PRO A 60 -21.20 10.60 12.53
N GLU A 61 -22.23 9.76 12.47
CA GLU A 61 -22.30 8.62 11.54
C GLU A 61 -22.36 9.16 10.11
N THR A 62 -21.20 9.15 9.47
CA THR A 62 -21.00 9.61 8.10
C THR A 62 -20.30 8.50 7.33
N LYS A 63 -20.51 8.42 6.02
CA LYS A 63 -19.89 7.38 5.16
C LYS A 63 -18.38 7.18 5.41
N PRO A 64 -17.55 8.23 5.60
CA PRO A 64 -16.13 8.04 5.90
C PRO A 64 -15.86 7.39 7.26
N VAL A 65 -16.68 7.68 8.28
CA VAL A 65 -16.56 7.11 9.63
C VAL A 65 -16.94 5.63 9.61
N GLU A 66 -18.08 5.29 9.01
CA GLU A 66 -18.53 3.89 8.86
C GLU A 66 -17.52 3.04 8.10
N THR A 67 -16.98 3.57 6.99
CA THR A 67 -15.96 2.88 6.19
C THR A 67 -14.70 2.61 7.01
N LEU A 68 -14.29 3.56 7.85
CA LEU A 68 -13.11 3.40 8.70
C LEU A 68 -13.34 2.46 9.87
N LYS A 69 -14.53 2.47 10.49
CA LYS A 69 -14.90 1.48 11.50
C LYS A 69 -14.85 0.07 10.93
N ARG A 70 -15.42 -0.15 9.74
CA ARG A 70 -15.33 -1.44 9.03
C ARG A 70 -13.90 -1.83 8.71
N ALA A 71 -13.08 -0.88 8.24
CA ALA A 71 -11.67 -1.12 7.97
C ALA A 71 -10.88 -1.46 9.23
N ALA A 72 -11.24 -0.90 10.39
CA ALA A 72 -10.64 -1.24 11.68
C ALA A 72 -10.98 -2.65 12.18
N CYS A 73 -12.04 -3.27 11.65
CA CYS A 73 -12.33 -4.68 11.89
C CYS A 73 -11.52 -5.64 11.00
N ASP A 74 -10.77 -5.15 10.00
CA ASP A 74 -9.95 -5.99 9.13
C ASP A 74 -8.53 -6.18 9.74
N PRO A 75 -8.20 -7.38 10.25
CA PRO A 75 -6.90 -7.63 10.88
C PRO A 75 -5.74 -7.52 9.87
N PHE A 76 -6.01 -7.63 8.57
CA PHE A 76 -5.00 -7.59 7.52
C PHE A 76 -4.82 -6.21 6.91
N LEU A 77 -5.53 -5.18 7.37
CA LEU A 77 -5.49 -3.87 6.71
C LEU A 77 -4.09 -3.28 6.67
N LYS A 78 -3.34 -3.32 7.78
CA LYS A 78 -1.94 -2.85 7.80
C LYS A 78 -1.08 -3.62 6.80
N CYS A 79 -1.26 -4.94 6.73
CA CYS A 79 -0.54 -5.79 5.77
C CYS A 79 -0.91 -5.43 4.32
N LYS A 80 -2.19 -5.19 4.02
CA LYS A 80 -2.66 -4.74 2.69
C LYS A 80 -2.06 -3.39 2.32
N LEU A 81 -2.03 -2.43 3.26
CA LEU A 81 -1.41 -1.11 3.05
C LEU A 81 0.11 -1.22 2.81
N ALA A 82 0.80 -2.06 3.59
CA ALA A 82 2.23 -2.31 3.41
C ALA A 82 2.55 -2.99 2.08
N PHE A 83 1.71 -3.95 1.67
CA PHE A 83 1.82 -4.57 0.35
C PHE A 83 1.62 -3.55 -0.77
N CYS A 84 0.56 -2.74 -0.72
CA CYS A 84 0.33 -1.66 -1.68
C CYS A 84 1.49 -0.66 -1.72
N LYS A 85 2.06 -0.30 -0.56
CA LYS A 85 3.25 0.54 -0.48
C LYS A 85 4.44 -0.11 -1.21
N THR A 86 4.68 -1.40 -0.96
CA THR A 86 5.78 -2.14 -1.60
C THR A 86 5.68 -2.04 -3.11
N ILE A 87 4.52 -2.38 -3.68
CA ILE A 87 4.29 -2.32 -5.12
C ILE A 87 4.45 -0.90 -5.66
N ALA A 88 3.95 0.11 -4.93
CA ALA A 88 4.12 1.50 -5.32
C ALA A 88 5.60 1.94 -5.34
N ASP A 89 6.39 1.51 -4.34
CA ASP A 89 7.84 1.77 -4.28
C ASP A 89 8.58 1.06 -5.43
N ASP A 90 8.18 -0.14 -5.82
CA ASP A 90 8.82 -0.87 -6.92
C ASP A 90 8.55 -0.24 -8.28
N CYS A 91 7.35 0.32 -8.46
CA CYS A 91 6.99 1.03 -9.67
C CYS A 91 7.67 2.40 -9.76
N GLN A 92 8.13 2.98 -8.64
CA GLN A 92 8.65 4.34 -8.58
C GLN A 92 9.86 4.58 -9.50
N PRO A 93 10.93 3.76 -9.50
CA PRO A 93 12.07 3.93 -10.41
C PRO A 93 11.66 3.92 -11.90
N PHE A 94 10.77 3.00 -12.26
CA PHE A 94 10.21 2.92 -13.61
C PHE A 94 9.47 4.23 -13.96
N LEU A 95 8.54 4.67 -13.11
CA LEU A 95 7.77 5.89 -13.35
C LEU A 95 8.67 7.13 -13.44
N GLN A 96 9.70 7.23 -12.58
CA GLN A 96 10.66 8.33 -12.62
C GLN A 96 11.46 8.36 -13.92
N GLN A 97 11.83 7.20 -14.46
CA GLN A 97 12.54 7.09 -15.73
C GLN A 97 11.71 7.67 -16.90
N PHE A 98 10.41 7.35 -16.95
CA PHE A 98 9.52 7.75 -18.05
C PHE A 98 8.81 9.10 -17.86
N GLN A 99 8.99 9.77 -16.72
CA GLN A 99 8.47 11.11 -16.44
C GLN A 99 9.54 12.21 -16.62
N THR A 100 10.58 11.94 -17.42
CA THR A 100 11.62 12.92 -17.74
C THR A 100 11.36 13.60 -19.09
N SER A 101 12.00 14.75 -19.33
CA SER A 101 11.93 15.44 -20.63
C SER A 101 12.73 14.76 -21.74
N LYS A 102 13.38 13.62 -21.47
CA LYS A 102 14.19 12.88 -22.43
C LYS A 102 13.34 11.89 -23.22
N THR A 103 13.71 11.61 -24.46
CA THR A 103 13.05 10.59 -25.29
C THR A 103 13.34 9.19 -24.75
N MET A 104 12.49 8.72 -23.83
CA MET A 104 12.64 7.40 -23.20
C MET A 104 11.83 6.30 -23.89
N THR A 105 10.95 6.63 -24.83
CA THR A 105 10.08 5.71 -25.56
C THR A 105 10.80 4.46 -26.11
N PRO A 106 12.01 4.55 -26.70
CA PRO A 106 12.71 3.36 -27.21
C PRO A 106 13.01 2.30 -26.14
N TYR A 107 13.12 2.71 -24.87
CA TYR A 107 13.44 1.84 -23.74
C TYR A 107 12.19 1.30 -23.01
N LEU A 108 10.99 1.70 -23.44
CA LEU A 108 9.74 1.38 -22.73
C LEU A 108 9.52 -0.13 -22.64
N PHE A 109 9.68 -0.83 -23.76
CA PHE A 109 9.45 -2.28 -23.80
C PHE A 109 10.35 -3.03 -22.81
N GLU A 110 11.66 -2.75 -22.85
CA GLU A 110 12.64 -3.39 -21.98
C GLU A 110 12.38 -3.06 -20.50
N ALA A 111 12.05 -1.80 -20.19
CA ALA A 111 11.79 -1.38 -18.83
C ALA A 111 10.49 -1.99 -18.25
N VAL A 112 9.43 -2.09 -19.05
CA VAL A 112 8.18 -2.77 -18.66
C VAL A 112 8.44 -4.26 -18.43
N GLU A 113 9.19 -4.92 -19.31
CA GLU A 113 9.55 -6.34 -19.14
C GLU A 113 10.33 -6.55 -17.84
N LYS A 114 11.33 -5.71 -17.54
CA LYS A 114 12.10 -5.77 -16.30
C LYS A 114 11.23 -5.59 -15.06
N LEU A 115 10.35 -4.57 -15.06
CA LEU A 115 9.43 -4.32 -13.95
C LEU A 115 8.47 -5.50 -13.74
N LEU A 116 7.87 -6.00 -14.82
CA LEU A 116 6.95 -7.12 -14.77
C LEU A 116 7.62 -8.39 -14.21
N ARG A 117 8.82 -8.72 -14.70
CA ARG A 117 9.61 -9.84 -14.17
C ARG A 117 9.91 -9.70 -12.70
N TYR A 118 10.34 -8.51 -12.28
CA TYR A 118 10.66 -8.23 -10.89
C TYR A 118 9.43 -8.42 -9.98
N LEU A 119 8.25 -7.95 -10.40
CA LEU A 119 7.01 -8.13 -9.65
C LEU A 119 6.55 -9.60 -9.62
N MET A 120 6.61 -10.30 -10.76
CA MET A 120 6.19 -11.70 -10.87
C MET A 120 7.10 -12.65 -10.10
N ASN A 121 8.42 -12.37 -10.03
CA ASN A 121 9.38 -13.18 -9.26
C ASN A 121 9.06 -13.31 -7.77
N ARG A 122 8.19 -12.44 -7.23
CA ARG A 122 7.76 -12.51 -5.83
C ARG A 122 6.81 -13.66 -5.53
N SER A 123 6.02 -14.05 -6.52
CA SER A 123 4.91 -14.99 -6.36
C SER A 123 4.91 -16.12 -7.37
N VAL A 124 5.60 -16.01 -8.50
CA VAL A 124 5.70 -17.05 -9.53
C VAL A 124 6.93 -17.91 -9.28
N LYS A 125 6.81 -19.23 -9.45
CA LYS A 125 7.92 -20.16 -9.28
C LYS A 125 9.10 -19.82 -10.21
N PRO A 126 10.36 -19.90 -9.74
CA PRO A 126 11.53 -19.53 -10.54
C PRO A 126 11.65 -20.29 -11.87
N ASP A 127 11.15 -21.52 -11.94
CA ASP A 127 11.22 -22.33 -13.17
C ASP A 127 10.40 -21.75 -14.33
N LEU A 128 9.29 -21.09 -14.02
CA LEU A 128 8.44 -20.44 -15.03
C LEU A 128 8.99 -19.07 -15.46
N MET A 129 9.83 -18.45 -14.62
CA MET A 129 10.40 -17.13 -14.87
C MET A 129 11.59 -17.14 -15.83
N LYS A 130 12.04 -18.32 -16.28
CA LYS A 130 13.12 -18.51 -17.26
C LYS A 130 12.72 -18.14 -18.70
N CYS A 131 11.43 -17.97 -18.98
CA CYS A 131 10.97 -17.62 -20.34
C CYS A 131 11.31 -16.17 -20.71
N THR A 132 11.55 -15.87 -22.00
CA THR A 132 11.89 -14.53 -22.51
C THR A 132 10.82 -13.95 -23.44
N GLY A 133 10.73 -12.62 -23.51
CA GLY A 133 9.88 -11.90 -24.46
C GLY A 133 8.38 -12.20 -24.30
N PRO A 134 7.62 -12.40 -25.41
CA PRO A 134 6.16 -12.58 -25.36
C PRO A 134 5.68 -13.75 -24.51
N LYS A 135 6.51 -14.77 -24.29
CA LYS A 135 6.19 -15.94 -23.45
C LYS A 135 5.95 -15.56 -21.99
N LEU A 136 6.45 -14.42 -21.54
CA LEU A 136 6.17 -13.88 -20.21
C LEU A 136 4.66 -13.61 -20.01
N LEU A 137 3.96 -13.21 -21.08
CA LEU A 137 2.52 -12.93 -21.07
C LEU A 137 1.65 -14.20 -21.03
N SER A 138 2.23 -15.35 -21.35
CA SER A 138 1.54 -16.65 -21.36
C SER A 138 1.76 -17.48 -20.11
N ILE A 139 2.40 -16.92 -19.06
CA ILE A 139 2.55 -17.61 -17.78
C ILE A 139 1.17 -17.77 -17.13
N ASP A 140 0.79 -19.01 -16.89
CA ASP A 140 -0.44 -19.35 -16.15
C ASP A 140 -0.25 -19.14 -14.64
N THR A 141 -1.11 -18.33 -14.02
CA THR A 141 -1.05 -17.94 -12.60
C THR A 141 -1.89 -18.83 -11.67
N LYS A 142 -2.20 -20.06 -12.10
CA LYS A 142 -2.77 -21.10 -11.21
C LYS A 142 -1.92 -21.33 -9.95
N SER A 143 -2.57 -21.77 -8.88
CA SER A 143 -1.96 -22.01 -7.56
C SER A 143 -0.72 -22.92 -7.62
N GLU A 144 -0.71 -23.92 -8.50
CA GLU A 144 0.42 -24.82 -8.72
C GLU A 144 1.68 -24.14 -9.28
N ASN A 145 1.53 -22.97 -9.91
CA ASN A 145 2.60 -22.19 -10.53
C ASN A 145 3.10 -21.06 -9.61
N LEU A 146 2.45 -20.87 -8.46
CA LEU A 146 2.79 -19.86 -7.48
C LEU A 146 3.69 -20.42 -6.37
N ILE A 147 4.48 -19.55 -5.79
CA ILE A 147 5.23 -19.80 -4.57
C ILE A 147 4.24 -19.86 -3.40
N LEU A 148 4.46 -20.80 -2.47
CA LEU A 148 3.65 -20.88 -1.25
C LEU A 148 3.68 -19.55 -0.49
N SER A 149 2.55 -19.13 0.06
CA SER A 149 2.39 -17.85 0.77
C SER A 149 3.47 -17.59 1.83
N LYS A 150 3.90 -18.63 2.55
CA LYS A 150 4.97 -18.59 3.56
C LYS A 150 6.38 -18.25 3.01
N ASN A 151 6.58 -18.39 1.70
CA ASN A 151 7.86 -18.21 1.03
C ASN A 151 7.87 -16.96 0.13
N ILE A 152 6.80 -16.15 0.13
CA ILE A 152 6.75 -14.90 -0.63
C ILE A 152 7.72 -13.91 0.03
N ALA A 153 8.72 -13.46 -0.72
CA ALA A 153 9.65 -12.44 -0.27
C ALA A 153 8.94 -11.08 -0.22
N VAL A 154 8.42 -10.71 0.94
CA VAL A 154 8.09 -9.31 1.23
C VAL A 154 9.40 -8.60 1.53
N THR A 155 9.72 -7.56 0.77
CA THR A 155 11.00 -6.84 0.86
C THR A 155 11.35 -6.53 2.32
N LYS A 156 12.48 -7.06 2.79
CA LYS A 156 12.98 -6.96 4.19
C LYS A 156 13.05 -5.52 4.73
N HIS A 157 13.03 -4.51 3.87
CA HIS A 157 13.10 -3.09 4.23
C HIS A 157 11.82 -2.55 4.92
N LEU A 158 10.69 -3.28 4.89
CA LEU A 158 9.43 -2.84 5.53
C LEU A 158 9.21 -3.43 6.93
N LEU A 159 9.99 -4.44 7.31
CA LEU A 159 10.00 -5.01 8.66
C LEU A 159 11.12 -4.34 9.46
N GLY A 160 11.04 -3.03 9.64
CA GLY A 160 11.76 -2.39 10.74
C GLY A 160 11.19 -2.93 12.04
N GLU A 161 12.00 -3.71 12.76
CA GLU A 161 11.86 -4.19 14.16
C GLU A 161 10.51 -3.90 14.85
N THR A 162 9.44 -4.45 14.31
CA THR A 162 8.21 -4.71 15.04
C THR A 162 7.60 -5.89 14.35
N ALA A 163 7.81 -7.06 14.94
CA ALA A 163 7.05 -8.25 14.63
C ALA A 163 5.58 -7.83 14.62
N ILE A 164 4.92 -7.89 13.46
CA ILE A 164 3.47 -7.80 13.39
C ILE A 164 2.97 -9.13 13.95
N THR A 165 2.97 -9.24 15.28
CA THR A 165 2.21 -10.26 15.96
C THR A 165 0.75 -10.00 15.64
N VAL A 166 0.11 -10.96 14.99
CA VAL A 166 -1.34 -11.00 14.81
C VAL A 166 -1.94 -11.17 16.21
N THR A 167 -2.10 -10.06 16.93
CA THR A 167 -2.84 -10.03 18.19
C THR A 167 -4.30 -9.75 17.92
N GLU A 168 -5.12 -10.38 18.75
CA GLU A 168 -6.55 -10.55 18.62
C GLU A 168 -7.32 -9.26 18.29
N THR A 169 -8.38 -9.48 17.52
CA THR A 169 -9.36 -8.50 17.06
C THR A 169 -9.82 -7.59 18.20
N PRO A 170 -9.61 -6.26 18.12
CA PRO A 170 -10.28 -5.35 19.03
C PRO A 170 -11.76 -5.32 18.66
N LYS A 171 -12.63 -5.76 19.58
CA LYS A 171 -14.07 -5.50 19.49
C LYS A 171 -14.26 -3.98 19.42
N LEU A 172 -14.84 -3.52 18.32
CA LEU A 172 -15.30 -2.15 18.08
C LEU A 172 -16.81 -2.10 18.30
#